data_AF-A0A0K9H563-F1
#
_entry.id   AF-A0A0K9H563-F1
#
_cell.length_a   1.000
_cell.length_b   1.000
_cell.length_c   1.000
_cell.angle_alpha   90.00
_cell.angle_beta   90.00
_cell.angle_gamma   90.00
#
_symmetry.space_group_name_H-M   'P 1'
#
loop_
_entity.id
_entity.type
_entity.pdbx_description
1 polymer ?
#
loop_
_entity_poly.entity_id
_entity_poly.type
_entity_poly.pdbx_seq_one_letter_code
_entity_poly.pdbx_strand_id
1 'polypeptide(L)'
;MINECLDNDPIYILEDFTCCEEGIEFEWEKSRDFHVGDRVFFIDAFKDPDSTFSQDHLSWMIKFKTEDNKIYNACQLYFVHEDLWEGLKAFFTKK
;
A
#
# COMPACT_ATOMS: atom_id res chain seq x y z
N MET A 1 14.96 -10.14 13.33
CA MET A 1 13.63 -9.99 12.72
C MET A 1 13.86 -10.10 11.22
N ILE A 2 13.22 -11.04 10.54
CA ILE A 2 13.26 -11.09 9.08
C ILE A 2 12.15 -10.14 8.66
N ASN A 3 12.51 -9.01 8.04
CA ASN A 3 11.51 -8.14 7.45
C ASN A 3 11.21 -8.69 6.06
N GLU A 4 9.92 -8.86 5.74
CA GLU A 4 9.49 -9.29 4.42
C GLU A 4 9.74 -8.20 3.37
N CYS A 5 9.85 -6.93 3.79
CA CYS A 5 10.15 -5.75 2.96
C CYS A 5 11.27 -4.90 3.58
N LEU A 6 12.14 -4.36 2.74
CA LEU A 6 13.14 -3.33 3.07
C LEU A 6 12.71 -1.96 2.53
N ASP A 7 13.27 -0.89 3.10
CA ASP A 7 13.04 0.48 2.63
C ASP A 7 13.37 0.62 1.13
N ASN A 8 12.45 1.23 0.39
CA ASN A 8 12.41 1.37 -1.07
C ASN A 8 12.22 0.08 -1.87
N ASP A 9 11.85 -1.04 -1.25
CA ASP A 9 11.44 -2.22 -2.02
C ASP A 9 10.13 -1.92 -2.80
N PRO A 10 10.02 -2.38 -4.05
CA PRO A 10 8.80 -2.22 -4.83
C PRO A 10 7.68 -3.10 -4.29
N ILE A 11 6.52 -2.48 -4.11
CA ILE A 11 5.25 -3.15 -3.79
C ILE A 11 4.19 -2.70 -4.81
N TYR A 12 3.18 -3.54 -5.01
CA TYR A 12 2.14 -3.34 -6.00
C TYR A 12 0.77 -3.28 -5.36
N ILE A 13 -0.07 -2.37 -5.85
CA ILE A 13 -1.44 -2.18 -5.37
C ILE A 13 -2.34 -3.29 -5.93
N LEU A 14 -3.16 -3.89 -5.07
CA LEU A 14 -4.10 -4.97 -5.41
C LEU A 14 -5.58 -4.60 -5.29
N GLU A 15 -5.88 -3.45 -4.73
CA GLU A 15 -7.24 -2.94 -4.59
C GLU A 15 -7.25 -1.44 -4.94
N ASP A 16 -8.28 -0.99 -5.65
CA ASP A 16 -8.43 0.43 -5.97
C ASP A 16 -8.82 1.20 -4.70
N PHE A 17 -8.17 2.35 -4.45
CA PHE A 17 -8.52 3.22 -3.33
C PHE A 17 -8.18 4.68 -3.59
N THR A 18 -8.73 5.56 -2.76
CA THR A 18 -8.47 7.01 -2.81
C THR A 18 -7.96 7.47 -1.45
N CYS A 19 -6.83 8.15 -1.42
CA CYS A 19 -6.31 8.74 -0.18
C CYS A 19 -5.54 10.05 -0.41
N CYS A 20 -5.31 10.79 0.66
CA CYS A 20 -4.51 12.01 0.65
C CYS A 20 -3.07 11.73 1.07
N GLU A 21 -2.17 12.64 0.68
CA GLU A 21 -0.76 12.59 1.11
C GLU A 21 -0.66 12.58 2.64
N GLU A 22 0.40 11.96 3.18
CA GLU A 22 0.61 11.84 4.61
C GLU A 22 0.52 13.20 5.33
N GLY A 23 -0.27 13.24 6.40
CA GLY A 23 -0.47 14.44 7.20
C GLY A 23 -1.55 15.39 6.65
N ILE A 24 -2.15 15.08 5.50
CA ILE A 24 -3.30 15.81 4.96
C ILE A 24 -4.58 15.05 5.31
N GLU A 25 -5.52 15.73 5.99
CA GLU A 25 -6.86 15.19 6.23
C GLU A 25 -7.57 14.89 4.89
N PHE A 26 -8.44 13.89 4.90
CA PHE A 26 -9.13 13.49 3.69
C PHE A 26 -9.98 14.63 3.11
N GLU A 27 -9.66 15.03 1.88
CA GLU A 27 -10.40 16.01 1.09
C GLU A 27 -10.34 15.60 -0.38
N TRP A 28 -11.49 15.44 -1.02
CA TRP A 28 -11.61 14.96 -2.41
C TRP A 28 -10.76 15.75 -3.41
N GLU A 29 -10.62 17.08 -3.21
CA GLU A 29 -9.83 17.94 -4.11
C GLU A 29 -8.32 17.75 -3.95
N LYS A 30 -7.88 17.15 -2.83
CA LYS A 30 -6.48 16.89 -2.48
C LYS A 30 -6.14 15.40 -2.51
N SER A 31 -7.13 14.54 -2.75
CA SER A 31 -6.92 13.10 -2.81
C SER A 31 -6.36 12.66 -4.15
N ARG A 32 -5.72 11.49 -4.14
CA ARG A 32 -5.23 10.78 -5.31
C ARG A 32 -5.89 9.42 -5.39
N ASP A 33 -6.30 9.04 -6.59
CA ASP A 33 -6.75 7.69 -6.88
C ASP A 33 -5.55 6.79 -7.18
N PHE A 34 -5.61 5.58 -6.63
CA PHE A 34 -4.66 4.52 -6.81
C PHE A 34 -5.37 3.31 -7.40
N HIS A 35 -4.69 2.62 -8.31
CA HIS A 35 -5.28 1.55 -9.09
C HIS A 35 -4.53 0.22 -8.94
N VAL A 36 -5.24 -0.88 -9.12
CA VAL A 36 -4.63 -2.22 -9.20
C VAL A 36 -3.48 -2.24 -10.22
N GLY A 37 -2.32 -2.68 -9.77
CA GLY A 37 -1.10 -2.79 -10.57
C GLY A 37 -0.19 -1.56 -10.51
N ASP A 38 -0.61 -0.47 -9.86
CA ASP A 38 0.28 0.65 -9.57
C ASP A 38 1.46 0.17 -8.73
N ARG A 39 2.67 0.55 -9.17
CA ARG A 39 3.92 0.28 -8.46
C ARG A 39 4.24 1.44 -7.55
N VAL A 40 4.50 1.15 -6.28
CA VAL A 40 4.95 2.10 -5.26
C VAL A 40 6.10 1.51 -4.46
N PHE A 41 6.71 2.30 -3.59
CA PHE A 41 7.88 1.87 -2.81
C PHE A 41 7.56 1.83 -1.32
N PHE A 42 7.85 0.71 -0.68
CA PHE A 42 7.71 0.56 0.76
C PHE A 42 8.64 1.53 1.51
N ILE A 43 8.12 2.16 2.57
CA ILE A 43 8.93 2.95 3.51
C ILE A 43 8.92 2.27 4.88
N ASP A 44 7.72 2.03 5.43
CA ASP A 44 7.55 1.49 6.79
C ASP A 44 6.18 0.84 6.97
N ALA A 45 6.03 0.04 8.03
CA ALA A 45 4.76 -0.53 8.45
C ALA A 45 4.50 -0.18 9.92
N PHE A 46 3.30 0.32 10.21
CA PHE A 46 2.93 0.70 11.57
C PHE A 46 1.51 0.28 11.91
N LYS A 47 1.27 0.06 13.20
CA LYS A 47 -0.09 -0.16 13.71
C LYS A 47 -0.75 1.20 13.92
N ASP A 48 -1.89 1.42 13.29
CA ASP A 48 -2.73 2.60 13.49
C ASP A 48 -3.05 2.74 14.99
N PRO A 49 -2.60 3.83 15.63
CA PRO A 49 -2.81 4.04 17.06
C PRO A 49 -4.30 4.18 17.43
N ASP A 50 -5.15 4.57 16.48
CA ASP A 50 -6.58 4.80 16.69
C ASP A 50 -7.44 3.57 16.36
N SER A 51 -6.82 2.48 15.89
CA SER A 51 -7.55 1.27 15.52
C SER A 51 -8.22 0.58 16.73
N THR A 52 -9.50 0.28 16.59
CA THR A 52 -10.24 -0.53 17.57
C THR A 52 -9.77 -2.00 17.57
N PHE A 53 -9.79 -2.66 18.74
CA PHE A 53 -9.34 -4.06 18.89
C PHE A 53 -10.07 -5.07 17.99
N SER A 54 -11.32 -4.79 17.58
CA SER A 54 -12.07 -5.67 16.68
C SER A 54 -11.59 -5.62 15.22
N GLN A 55 -10.69 -4.69 14.87
CA GLN A 55 -10.15 -4.51 13.51
C GLN A 55 -8.64 -4.75 13.44
N ASP A 56 -8.09 -5.60 14.32
CA ASP A 56 -6.64 -5.81 14.46
C ASP A 56 -5.92 -6.21 13.15
N HIS A 57 -6.60 -6.83 12.19
CA HIS A 57 -6.02 -7.15 10.88
C HIS A 57 -5.99 -5.95 9.90
N LEU A 58 -6.93 -5.01 10.05
CA LEU A 58 -6.96 -3.73 9.33
C LEU A 58 -6.12 -2.65 10.02
N SER A 59 -5.71 -2.90 11.26
CA SER A 59 -4.95 -1.95 12.07
C SER A 59 -3.54 -1.68 11.55
N TRP A 60 -3.01 -2.51 10.65
CA TRP A 60 -1.68 -2.31 10.10
C TRP A 60 -1.75 -1.49 8.82
N MET A 61 -0.97 -0.43 8.81
CA MET A 61 -0.84 0.53 7.72
C MET A 61 0.55 0.40 7.11
N ILE A 62 0.61 0.57 5.80
CA ILE A 62 1.85 0.67 5.04
C ILE A 62 2.03 2.13 4.67
N LYS A 63 3.20 2.65 5.04
CA LYS A 63 3.71 3.93 4.55
C LYS A 63 4.48 3.67 3.27
N PHE A 64 4.10 4.36 2.20
CA PHE A 64 4.68 4.15 0.88
C PHE A 64 4.96 5.45 0.15
N LYS A 65 5.91 5.38 -0.79
CA LYS A 65 6.31 6.47 -1.68
C LYS A 65 5.85 6.19 -3.10
N THR A 66 5.32 7.18 -3.78
CA THR A 66 5.03 7.11 -5.22
C THR A 66 6.25 7.51 -6.06
N GLU A 67 6.22 7.25 -7.37
CA GLU A 67 7.29 7.63 -8.31
C GLU A 67 7.58 9.15 -8.32
N ASP A 68 6.59 9.99 -8.01
CA ASP A 68 6.74 11.44 -7.84
C ASP A 68 7.22 11.87 -6.44
N ASN A 69 7.73 10.93 -5.63
CA ASN A 69 8.26 11.13 -4.28
C ASN A 69 7.27 11.64 -3.23
N LYS A 70 5.97 11.53 -3.49
CA LYS A 70 4.93 11.82 -2.50
C LYS A 70 4.70 10.60 -1.60
N ILE A 71 4.33 10.86 -0.36
CA ILE A 71 4.22 9.84 0.68
C ILE A 71 2.77 9.69 1.11
N TYR A 72 2.32 8.45 1.22
CA TYR A 72 0.94 8.11 1.55
C TYR A 72 0.92 6.94 2.53
N ASN A 73 -0.23 6.72 3.17
CA ASN A 73 -0.49 5.59 4.04
C ASN A 73 -1.78 4.89 3.61
N ALA A 74 -1.77 3.56 3.55
CA ALA A 74 -2.98 2.76 3.31
C ALA A 74 -2.90 1.40 4.03
N CYS A 75 -4.03 0.68 4.09
CA CYS A 75 -4.09 -0.61 4.78
C CYS A 75 -3.12 -1.61 4.14
N GLN A 76 -2.43 -2.42 4.95
CA GLN A 76 -1.47 -3.43 4.46
C GLN A 76 -2.07 -4.41 3.44
N LEU A 77 -3.38 -4.66 3.53
CA LEU A 77 -4.06 -5.64 2.67
C LEU A 77 -4.14 -5.20 1.21
N TYR A 78 -3.85 -3.93 0.91
CA TYR A 78 -3.89 -3.39 -0.44
C TYR A 78 -2.60 -3.61 -1.22
N PHE A 79 -1.58 -4.23 -0.62
CA PHE A 79 -0.25 -4.35 -1.20
C PHE A 79 0.25 -5.79 -1.29
N VAL A 80 1.05 -6.07 -2.31
CA VAL A 80 1.90 -7.27 -2.39
C VAL A 80 3.29 -6.95 -2.91
N HIS A 81 4.23 -7.84 -2.60
CA HIS A 81 5.56 -7.82 -3.16
C HIS A 81 5.57 -8.13 -4.66
N GLU A 82 6.64 -7.68 -5.32
CA GLU A 82 6.88 -7.89 -6.75
C GLU A 82 6.78 -9.35 -7.18
N ASP A 83 7.39 -10.28 -6.43
CA ASP A 83 7.37 -11.72 -6.76
C ASP A 83 5.93 -12.28 -6.82
N LEU A 84 5.08 -11.86 -5.88
CA LEU A 84 3.68 -12.28 -5.86
C LEU A 84 2.88 -11.60 -6.98
N TRP A 85 3.16 -10.33 -7.27
CA TRP A 85 2.55 -9.62 -8.39
C TRP A 85 2.86 -10.30 -9.74
N GLU A 86 4.12 -10.68 -9.98
CA GLU A 86 4.51 -11.45 -11.17
C GLU A 86 3.79 -12.81 -11.22
N GLY A 87 3.67 -13.49 -10.08
CA GLY A 87 2.91 -14.74 -9.95
C GLY A 87 1.43 -14.58 -10.33
N LEU A 88 0.78 -13.51 -9.85
CA LEU A 88 -0.61 -13.19 -10.17
C LEU A 88 -0.79 -12.90 -11.66
N LYS A 89 0.07 -12.05 -12.24
CA LYS A 89 0.05 -11.79 -13.68
C LYS A 89 0.20 -13.09 -14.48
N ALA A 90 1.14 -13.95 -14.11
CA ALA A 90 1.35 -15.24 -14.79
C ALA A 90 0.14 -16.17 -14.66
N PHE A 91 -0.55 -16.18 -13.51
CA PHE A 91 -1.76 -16.97 -13.31
C PHE A 91 -2.91 -16.52 -14.21
N PHE A 92 -3.22 -15.23 -14.25
CA PHE A 92 -4.34 -14.70 -15.04
C PHE A 92 -4.07 -14.61 -16.55
N THR A 93 -2.79 -14.61 -16.97
CA THR A 93 -2.42 -14.57 -18.40
C THR A 93 -2.25 -15.95 -19.03
N LYS A 94 -2.16 -17.02 -18.24
CA LYS A 94 -2.19 -18.40 -18.77
C LYS A 94 -3.59 -18.71 -19.32
N LYS A 95 -3.65 -18.89 -20.64
CA LYS A 95 -4.81 -19.44 -21.36
C LYS A 95 -4.88 -20.95 -21.22
#